data_AF-J1LL94-F1
#
_entry.id   AF-J1LL94-F1
#
_cell.length_a   1.000
_cell.length_b   1.000
_cell.length_c   1.000
_cell.angle_alpha   90.00
_cell.angle_beta   90.00
_cell.angle_gamma   90.00
#
_symmetry.space_group_name_H-M   'P 1'
#
loop_
_entity.id
_entity.type
_entity.pdbx_description
1 polymer ?
#
loop_
_entity_poly.entity_id
_entity_poly.type
_entity_poly.pdbx_seq_one_letter_code
_entity_poly.pdbx_strand_id
1 'polypeptide(L)'
;MENEETTVRARLGAFLGATLSAGGVLGVIALAVTDHRHRAVMLLVAVLVGMGIVRLWTPGRPWFASRGRLADAIVYVILAAIIWYLAPFVSTMAVR
;
A
#
# COMPACT_ATOMS: atom_id res chain seq x y z
N MET A 1 -17.17 -26.41 -0.36
CA MET A 1 -16.94 -25.42 0.71
C MET A 1 -15.60 -24.70 0.52
N GLU A 2 -14.46 -25.38 0.41
CA GLU A 2 -13.12 -24.77 0.27
C GLU A 2 -12.94 -23.84 -0.96
N ASN A 3 -13.50 -24.22 -2.12
CA ASN A 3 -13.45 -23.39 -3.33
C ASN A 3 -14.29 -22.10 -3.24
N GLU A 4 -15.38 -22.13 -2.47
CA GLU A 4 -16.27 -20.99 -2.28
C GLU A 4 -15.62 -19.96 -1.36
N GLU A 5 -15.02 -20.42 -0.26
CA GLU A 5 -14.24 -19.59 0.65
C GLU A 5 -13.07 -18.90 -0.05
N THR A 6 -12.34 -19.63 -0.90
CA THR A 6 -11.22 -19.08 -1.68
C THR A 6 -11.69 -17.99 -2.65
N THR A 7 -12.85 -18.18 -3.27
CA THR A 7 -13.44 -17.19 -4.20
C THR A 7 -13.90 -15.93 -3.47
N VAL A 8 -14.53 -16.08 -2.30
CA VAL A 8 -14.94 -14.95 -1.45
C VAL A 8 -13.71 -14.16 -0.99
N ARG A 9 -12.66 -14.84 -0.51
CA ARG A 9 -11.41 -14.19 -0.11
C ARG A 9 -10.72 -13.46 -1.26
N ALA A 10 -10.74 -14.01 -2.47
CA ALA A 10 -10.19 -13.35 -3.65
C ALA A 10 -10.93 -12.05 -3.98
N ARG A 11 -12.28 -12.07 -3.92
CA ARG A 11 -13.13 -10.88 -4.14
C ARG A 11 -12.94 -9.82 -3.07
N LEU A 12 -12.94 -10.23 -1.80
CA LEU A 12 -12.69 -9.33 -0.67
C LEU A 12 -11.29 -8.72 -0.75
N GLY A 13 -10.28 -9.51 -1.07
CA GLY A 13 -8.93 -9.05 -1.28
C GLY A 13 -8.81 -7.99 -2.38
N ALA A 14 -9.47 -8.21 -3.52
CA ALA A 14 -9.54 -7.22 -4.61
C ALA A 14 -10.24 -5.93 -4.17
N PHE A 15 -11.37 -6.04 -3.47
CA PHE A 15 -12.12 -4.89 -2.97
C PHE A 15 -11.32 -4.08 -1.93
N LEU A 16 -10.67 -4.76 -0.98
CA LEU A 16 -9.82 -4.14 0.04
C LEU A 16 -8.61 -3.45 -0.60
N GLY A 17 -7.94 -4.12 -1.54
CA GLY A 17 -6.81 -3.54 -2.27
C GLY A 17 -7.21 -2.30 -3.07
N ALA A 18 -8.36 -2.34 -3.75
CA ALA A 18 -8.89 -1.20 -4.50
C ALA A 18 -9.25 -0.02 -3.58
N THR A 19 -9.99 -0.29 -2.50
CA THR A 19 -10.41 0.73 -1.53
C THR A 19 -9.21 1.37 -0.83
N LEU A 20 -8.23 0.55 -0.39
CA LEU A 20 -7.01 1.02 0.26
C LEU A 20 -6.17 1.87 -0.69
N SER A 21 -6.06 1.48 -1.96
CA SER A 21 -5.31 2.24 -2.98
C SER A 21 -5.99 3.58 -3.29
N ALA A 22 -7.29 3.56 -3.59
CA ALA A 22 -8.05 4.78 -3.89
C ALA A 22 -8.06 5.75 -2.70
N GLY A 23 -8.35 5.24 -1.49
CA GLY A 23 -8.33 6.05 -0.27
C GLY A 23 -6.93 6.57 0.07
N GLY A 24 -5.89 5.75 -0.13
CA GLY A 24 -4.50 6.14 0.05
C GLY A 24 -4.09 7.28 -0.88
N VAL A 25 -4.40 7.17 -2.17
CA VAL A 25 -4.11 8.23 -3.16
C VAL A 25 -4.83 9.52 -2.80
N LEU A 26 -6.14 9.46 -2.53
CA LEU A 26 -6.93 10.64 -2.17
C LEU A 26 -6.44 11.27 -0.87
N GLY A 27 -6.12 10.47 0.15
CA GLY A 27 -5.61 10.95 1.43
C GLY A 27 -4.23 11.58 1.30
N VAL A 28 -3.33 11.02 0.49
CA VAL A 28 -2.01 11.60 0.21
C VAL A 28 -2.17 12.97 -0.47
N ILE A 29 -3.04 13.07 -1.47
CA ILE A 29 -3.32 14.35 -2.15
C ILE A 29 -3.87 15.38 -1.17
N ALA A 30 -4.86 15.01 -0.36
CA ALA A 30 -5.47 15.91 0.62
C ALA A 30 -4.45 16.41 1.65
N LEU A 31 -3.59 15.53 2.18
CA LEU A 31 -2.55 15.90 3.14
C LEU A 31 -1.44 16.73 2.49
N ALA A 32 -1.06 16.44 1.24
CA ALA A 32 -0.05 17.19 0.53
C ALA A 32 -0.50 18.64 0.23
N VAL A 33 -1.75 18.82 -0.20
CA VAL A 33 -2.31 20.15 -0.52
C VAL A 33 -2.59 20.98 0.73
N THR A 34 -2.80 20.35 1.89
CA THR A 34 -2.98 21.03 3.19
C THR A 34 -1.67 21.23 3.95
N ASP A 35 -0.52 21.11 3.29
CA ASP A 35 0.84 21.27 3.83
C ASP A 35 1.23 20.27 4.95
N HIS A 36 0.50 19.17 5.08
CA HIS A 36 0.82 18.06 5.98
C HIS A 36 1.72 17.03 5.30
N ARG A 37 2.80 17.47 4.64
CA ARG A 37 3.63 16.65 3.74
C ARG A 37 4.21 15.42 4.44
N HIS A 38 4.73 15.59 5.65
CA HIS A 38 5.25 14.46 6.43
C HIS A 38 4.17 13.43 6.75
N ARG A 39 2.95 13.88 7.11
CA ARG A 39 1.80 12.97 7.35
C ARG A 39 1.36 12.28 6.05
N ALA A 40 1.42 12.96 4.91
CA ALA A 40 1.15 12.36 3.60
C ALA A 40 2.12 11.20 3.31
N VAL A 41 3.41 11.36 3.62
CA VAL A 41 4.40 10.30 3.48
C VAL A 41 4.17 9.15 4.45
N MET A 42 3.85 9.43 5.71
CA MET A 42 3.51 8.38 6.68
C MET A 42 2.24 7.61 6.28
N LEU A 43 1.25 8.29 5.69
CA LEU A 43 0.07 7.63 5.12
C LEU A 43 0.45 6.72 3.96
N LEU A 44 1.32 7.16 3.05
CA LEU A 44 1.82 6.34 1.94
C LEU A 44 2.53 5.07 2.46
N VAL A 45 3.36 5.20 3.48
CA VAL A 45 4.01 4.05 4.16
C VAL A 45 2.94 3.07 4.68
N ALA A 46 1.94 3.58 5.39
CA ALA A 46 0.85 2.75 5.94
C ALA A 46 0.07 2.02 4.83
N VAL A 47 -0.22 2.69 3.72
CA VAL A 47 -0.91 2.12 2.55
C VAL A 47 -0.08 0.99 1.93
N LEU A 48 1.23 1.17 1.76
CA LEU A 48 2.12 0.14 1.19
C LEU A 48 2.18 -1.09 2.10
N VAL A 49 2.34 -0.91 3.41
CA VAL A 49 2.31 -2.02 4.38
C VAL A 49 0.96 -2.74 4.35
N GLY A 50 -0.15 -1.98 4.34
CA GLY A 50 -1.49 -2.54 4.23
C GLY A 50 -1.69 -3.34 2.94
N MET A 51 -1.19 -2.85 1.80
CA MET A 51 -1.22 -3.57 0.53
C MET A 51 -0.41 -4.87 0.58
N GLY A 52 0.76 -4.86 1.24
CA GLY A 52 1.54 -6.08 1.48
C GLY A 52 0.77 -7.14 2.29
N ILE A 53 0.06 -6.71 3.35
CA ILE A 53 -0.77 -7.60 4.18
C ILE A 53 -1.96 -8.15 3.37
N VAL A 54 -2.72 -7.28 2.71
CA VAL A 54 -3.85 -7.65 1.84
C VAL A 54 -3.37 -8.65 0.79
N ARG A 55 -2.18 -8.43 0.23
CA ARG A 55 -1.61 -9.28 -0.80
C ARG A 55 -1.28 -10.69 -0.32
N LEU A 56 -0.72 -10.83 0.88
CA LEU A 56 -0.42 -12.13 1.48
C LEU A 56 -1.70 -12.92 1.80
N TRP A 57 -2.75 -12.21 2.24
CA TRP A 57 -4.03 -12.82 2.59
C TRP A 57 -4.89 -13.18 1.37
N THR A 58 -4.79 -12.42 0.28
CA THR A 58 -5.61 -12.58 -0.93
C THR A 58 -5.11 -13.75 -1.79
N PRO A 59 -5.90 -14.82 -1.95
CA PRO A 59 -5.56 -15.92 -2.85
C PRO A 59 -5.68 -15.48 -4.32
N GLY A 60 -4.92 -16.12 -5.20
CA GLY A 60 -4.97 -15.88 -6.65
C GLY A 60 -3.68 -15.37 -7.28
N ARG A 61 -3.83 -14.99 -8.56
CA ARG A 61 -2.75 -14.56 -9.47
C ARG A 61 -2.06 -13.28 -9.00
N PRO A 62 -0.74 -13.18 -9.18
CA PRO A 62 0.01 -12.00 -8.77
C PRO A 62 -0.26 -10.77 -9.59
N TRP A 63 -0.12 -9.60 -8.93
CA TRP A 63 -0.22 -8.30 -9.57
C TRP A 63 0.98 -8.09 -10.49
N PHE A 64 2.17 -8.47 -10.03
CA PHE A 64 3.33 -8.61 -10.89
C PHE A 64 3.28 -10.00 -11.55
N ALA A 65 2.90 -10.03 -12.82
CA ALA A 65 2.53 -11.22 -13.61
C ALA A 65 3.55 -12.37 -13.68
N SER A 66 4.71 -12.27 -13.02
CA SER A 66 5.81 -13.25 -13.04
C SER A 66 6.30 -13.69 -11.65
N ARG A 67 5.77 -13.17 -10.52
CA ARG A 67 6.32 -13.47 -9.19
C ARG A 67 5.23 -13.85 -8.17
N GLY A 68 5.52 -14.80 -7.28
CA GLY A 68 4.55 -15.26 -6.28
C GLY A 68 4.08 -14.15 -5.32
N ARG A 69 2.96 -14.37 -4.62
CA ARG A 69 2.34 -13.37 -3.70
C ARG A 69 3.31 -12.81 -2.66
N LEU A 70 4.27 -13.62 -2.24
CA LEU A 70 5.32 -13.24 -1.30
C LEU A 70 6.26 -12.16 -1.87
N ALA A 71 6.63 -12.27 -3.14
CA ALA A 71 7.49 -11.28 -3.79
C ALA A 71 6.80 -9.91 -3.87
N ASP A 72 5.50 -9.89 -4.20
CA ASP A 72 4.69 -8.67 -4.21
C ASP A 72 4.70 -8.01 -2.82
N ALA A 73 4.48 -8.79 -1.76
CA ALA A 73 4.51 -8.30 -0.38
C ALA A 73 5.91 -7.78 0.03
N ILE A 74 6.98 -8.47 -0.36
CA ILE A 74 8.36 -8.03 -0.11
C ILE A 74 8.62 -6.68 -0.78
N VAL A 75 8.19 -6.50 -2.03
CA VAL A 75 8.33 -5.22 -2.74
C VAL A 75 7.62 -4.10 -1.98
N TYR A 76 6.38 -4.33 -1.52
CA TYR A 76 5.66 -3.34 -0.72
C TYR A 76 6.40 -2.97 0.57
N VAL A 77 6.93 -3.95 1.29
CA VAL A 77 7.67 -3.73 2.54
C VAL A 77 8.98 -2.97 2.29
N ILE A 78 9.74 -3.34 1.25
CA ILE A 78 11.00 -2.65 0.91
C ILE A 78 10.71 -1.19 0.54
N LEU A 79 9.70 -0.94 -0.30
CA LEU A 79 9.31 0.43 -0.67
C LEU A 79 8.85 1.22 0.55
N ALA A 80 8.02 0.63 1.42
CA ALA A 80 7.58 1.26 2.65
C ALA A 80 8.76 1.62 3.56
N ALA A 81 9.73 0.72 3.72
CA ALA A 81 10.91 0.93 4.55
C ALA A 81 11.81 2.06 4.00
N ILE A 82 12.05 2.07 2.67
CA ILE A 82 12.82 3.13 2.02
C ILE A 82 12.13 4.49 2.18
N ILE A 83 10.82 4.55 1.91
CA ILE A 83 10.05 5.79 2.02
C ILE A 83 10.00 6.27 3.48
N TRP A 84 9.83 5.36 4.43
CA TRP A 84 9.84 5.68 5.86
C TRP A 84 11.21 6.21 6.31
N TYR A 85 12.29 5.57 5.89
CA TYR A 85 13.65 6.03 6.15
C TYR A 85 13.90 7.45 5.59
N LEU A 86 13.34 7.74 4.41
CA LEU A 86 13.47 9.05 3.77
C LEU A 86 12.45 10.11 4.27
N ALA A 87 11.43 9.71 5.03
CA ALA A 87 10.34 10.59 5.48
C ALA A 87 10.79 11.85 6.24
N PRO A 88 11.87 11.84 7.05
CA PRO A 88 12.37 13.04 7.71
C PRO A 88 12.85 14.13 6.74
N PHE A 89 13.39 13.76 5.57
CA PHE A 89 13.96 14.72 4.60
C PHE A 89 12.91 15.54 3.83
N VAL A 90 11.66 15.09 3.85
CA VAL A 90 10.54 15.78 3.19
C VAL A 90 10.27 17.14 3.83
N SER A 91 10.46 17.25 5.14
CA SER A 91 10.29 18.50 5.88
C SER A 91 11.49 19.44 5.74
N THR A 92 12.69 18.89 5.49
CA THR A 92 13.92 19.70 5.39
C THR A 92 14.11 20.35 4.02
N MET A 93 13.56 19.75 2.95
CA MET A 93 13.58 20.33 1.60
C MET A 93 12.47 21.36 1.36
N ALA A 94 11.58 21.58 2.35
CA ALA A 94 10.48 22.53 2.25
C ALA A 94 10.87 23.99 2.51
N VAL A 95 12.16 24.28 2.75
CA VAL A 95 12.66 25.66 2.90
C VAL A 95 12.67 26.33 1.53
N ARG A 96 11.71 27.23 1.31
CA ARG A 96 11.72 28.20 0.21
C ARG A 96 11.44 29.58 0.75
#